data_AF-A0A251ULN8-F1
#
_entry.id   AF-A0A251ULN8-F1
#
_cell.length_a   1.000
_cell.length_b   1.000
_cell.length_c   1.000
_cell.angle_alpha   90.00
_cell.angle_beta   90.00
_cell.angle_gamma   90.00
#
_symmetry.space_group_name_H-M   'P 1'
#
loop_
_entity.id
_entity.type
_entity.pdbx_description
1 polymer ?
#
loop_
_entity_poly.entity_id
_entity_poly.type
_entity_poly.pdbx_seq_one_letter_code
_entity_poly.pdbx_strand_id
1 'polypeptide(L)'
;MSLSLLQPSFLMSKTRSYAKIFIGSRLFLTAMAIHLSLRVAPLDLQQGGNSRIPYVHVPVARMSILVYIATAINTFLFLLTKHPLFLRSFGTGTEMGAFSTLFTLVTGGFRGRPMWGTFWVWDARLTSVKPI
;
A
#
# COMPACT_ATOMS: atom_id res chain seq x y z
N MET A 1 -2.23 -41.69 -15.81
CA MET A 1 -1.87 -40.58 -14.90
C MET A 1 -2.19 -39.27 -15.62
N SER A 2 -3.05 -38.42 -15.04
CA SER A 2 -3.98 -37.55 -15.77
C SER A 2 -3.35 -36.34 -16.48
N LEU A 3 -3.34 -36.37 -17.82
CA LEU A 3 -3.06 -35.22 -18.70
C LEU A 3 -4.02 -34.03 -18.48
N SER A 4 -5.11 -34.20 -17.72
CA SER A 4 -6.07 -33.12 -17.39
C SER A 4 -5.47 -32.01 -16.53
N LEU A 5 -4.44 -32.29 -15.72
CA LEU A 5 -3.77 -31.29 -14.89
C LEU A 5 -2.94 -30.28 -15.71
N LEU A 6 -2.51 -30.68 -16.92
CA LEU A 6 -1.75 -29.83 -17.85
C LEU A 6 -2.63 -29.11 -18.87
N GLN A 7 -3.96 -29.29 -18.83
CA GLN A 7 -4.86 -28.61 -19.76
C GLN A 7 -4.90 -27.10 -19.47
N PRO A 8 -4.61 -26.23 -20.46
CA PRO A 8 -4.56 -24.78 -20.26
C PRO A 8 -5.86 -24.18 -19.72
N SER A 9 -7.01 -24.68 -20.18
CA SER A 9 -8.34 -24.22 -19.75
C SER A 9 -8.63 -24.55 -18.27
N PHE A 10 -8.27 -25.76 -17.84
CA PHE A 10 -8.40 -26.17 -16.45
C PHE A 10 -7.48 -25.36 -15.53
N LEU A 11 -6.22 -25.16 -15.93
CA LEU A 11 -5.25 -24.33 -15.21
C LEU A 11 -5.70 -22.86 -15.11
N MET A 12 -6.18 -22.27 -16.21
CA MET A 12 -6.64 -20.87 -16.23
C MET A 12 -7.92 -20.68 -15.39
N SER A 13 -8.85 -21.65 -15.40
CA SER A 13 -10.05 -21.62 -14.56
C SER A 13 -9.72 -21.70 -13.07
N LYS A 14 -8.86 -22.66 -12.68
CA LYS A 14 -8.40 -22.81 -11.28
C LYS A 14 -7.64 -21.58 -10.82
N THR A 15 -6.69 -21.09 -11.63
CA THR A 15 -5.89 -19.90 -11.33
C THR A 15 -6.78 -18.66 -11.16
N ARG A 16 -7.82 -18.50 -11.98
CA ARG A 16 -8.78 -17.39 -11.85
C ARG A 16 -9.57 -17.48 -10.54
N SER A 17 -9.97 -18.68 -10.11
CA SER A 17 -10.67 -18.88 -8.84
C SER A 17 -9.77 -18.53 -7.65
N TYR A 18 -8.53 -19.03 -7.65
CA TYR A 18 -7.55 -18.67 -6.62
C TYR A 18 -7.26 -17.17 -6.59
N ALA A 19 -7.10 -16.53 -7.76
CA ALA A 19 -6.88 -15.08 -7.84
C ALA A 19 -8.03 -14.28 -7.20
N LYS A 20 -9.29 -14.68 -7.40
CA LYS A 20 -10.44 -14.05 -6.74
C LYS A 20 -10.40 -14.22 -5.22
N ILE A 21 -10.02 -15.40 -4.74
CA ILE A 21 -9.87 -15.67 -3.31
C ILE A 21 -8.78 -14.79 -2.70
N PHE A 22 -7.63 -14.63 -3.37
CA PHE A 22 -6.55 -13.74 -2.91
C PHE A 22 -6.95 -12.27 -2.90
N ILE A 23 -7.70 -11.81 -3.91
CA ILE A 23 -8.21 -10.43 -3.94
C ILE A 23 -9.20 -10.22 -2.79
N GLY A 24 -10.15 -11.15 -2.62
CA GLY A 24 -11.13 -11.11 -1.54
C GLY A 24 -10.49 -11.13 -0.15
N SER A 25 -9.52 -12.01 0.08
CA SER A 25 -8.81 -12.09 1.36
C SER A 25 -8.01 -10.82 1.66
N ARG A 26 -7.36 -10.24 0.65
CA ARG A 26 -6.66 -8.95 0.80
C ARG A 26 -7.61 -7.84 1.22
N LEU A 27 -8.76 -7.72 0.56
CA LEU A 27 -9.79 -6.72 0.89
C LEU A 27 -10.29 -6.91 2.32
N PHE A 28 -10.62 -8.15 2.69
CA PHE A 28 -11.09 -8.50 4.02
C PHE A 28 -10.05 -8.16 5.11
N LEU A 29 -8.80 -8.58 4.93
CA LEU A 29 -7.72 -8.30 5.87
C LEU A 29 -7.44 -6.80 6.01
N THR A 30 -7.52 -6.05 4.90
CA THR A 30 -7.34 -4.59 4.94
C THR A 30 -8.46 -3.91 5.71
N ALA A 31 -9.72 -4.30 5.48
CA ALA A 31 -10.87 -3.77 6.21
C ALA A 31 -10.79 -4.10 7.70
N MET A 32 -10.41 -5.34 8.03
CA MET A 32 -10.21 -5.79 9.41
C MET A 32 -9.08 -5.02 10.10
N ALA A 33 -7.95 -4.81 9.42
CA ALA A 33 -6.84 -4.02 9.94
C ALA A 33 -7.25 -2.58 10.24
N ILE A 34 -7.97 -1.92 9.32
CA ILE A 34 -8.48 -0.55 9.54
C ILE A 34 -9.43 -0.52 10.75
N HIS A 35 -10.31 -1.50 10.88
CA HIS A 35 -11.22 -1.60 12.02
C HIS A 35 -10.46 -1.72 13.35
N LEU A 36 -9.51 -2.64 13.44
CA LEU A 36 -8.65 -2.85 14.61
C LEU A 36 -7.87 -1.57 14.95
N SER A 37 -7.27 -0.92 13.96
CA SER A 37 -6.49 0.31 14.17
C SER A 37 -7.33 1.48 14.67
N LEU A 38 -8.58 1.64 14.21
CA LEU A 38 -9.42 2.80 14.59
C LEU A 38 -10.23 2.57 15.87
N ARG A 39 -10.59 1.33 16.19
CA ARG A 39 -11.47 1.01 17.34
C ARG A 39 -10.74 0.41 18.52
N VAL A 40 -9.73 -0.44 18.28
CA VAL A 40 -9.10 -1.27 19.31
C VAL A 40 -7.76 -0.69 19.76
N ALA A 41 -7.07 0.08 18.91
CA ALA A 41 -5.78 0.64 19.25
C ALA A 41 -5.82 1.52 20.53
N PRO A 42 -4.86 1.32 21.45
CA PRO A 42 -4.82 2.05 22.71
C PRO A 42 -4.63 3.54 22.46
N LEU A 43 -5.29 4.34 23.29
CA LEU A 43 -5.15 5.78 23.27
C LEU A 43 -3.84 6.15 23.96
N ASP A 44 -3.05 7.00 23.31
CA ASP A 44 -1.88 7.57 23.96
C ASP A 44 -2.33 8.75 24.84
N LEU A 45 -1.72 8.90 26.01
CA LEU A 45 -2.06 9.96 26.98
C LEU A 45 -1.77 11.35 26.41
N GLN A 46 -0.74 11.49 25.57
CA GLN A 46 -0.33 12.79 25.02
C GLN A 46 -1.06 13.13 23.72
N GLN A 47 -1.44 12.14 22.91
CA GLN A 47 -2.05 12.35 21.60
C GLN A 47 -3.56 12.05 21.56
N GLY A 48 -4.11 11.49 22.64
CA GLY A 48 -5.53 11.13 22.75
C GLY A 48 -5.98 10.26 21.58
N GLY A 49 -7.13 10.62 20.98
CA GLY A 49 -7.71 9.92 19.82
C GLY A 49 -6.81 9.88 18.57
N ASN A 50 -5.85 10.80 18.44
CA ASN A 50 -5.01 10.90 17.25
C ASN A 50 -3.89 9.87 17.23
N SER A 51 -3.62 9.18 18.35
CA SER A 51 -2.67 8.06 18.40
C SER A 51 -3.05 6.92 17.47
N ARG A 52 -4.31 6.85 17.03
CA ARG A 52 -4.87 5.82 16.15
C ARG A 52 -4.51 6.02 14.68
N ILE A 53 -4.25 7.25 14.24
CA ILE A 53 -3.97 7.59 12.82
C ILE A 53 -2.66 6.94 12.34
N PRO A 54 -1.54 6.99 13.08
CA PRO A 54 -0.29 6.31 12.70
C PRO A 54 -0.41 4.80 12.46
N TYR A 55 -1.29 4.11 13.19
CA TYR A 55 -1.50 2.67 13.01
C TYR A 55 -2.04 2.31 11.62
N VAL A 56 -2.74 3.24 10.96
CA VAL A 56 -3.19 3.07 9.56
C VAL A 56 -2.17 3.69 8.60
N HIS A 57 -1.67 4.88 8.91
CA HIS A 57 -0.78 5.64 8.01
C HIS A 57 0.56 4.92 7.75
N VAL A 58 1.23 4.43 8.80
CA VAL A 58 2.59 3.86 8.69
C VAL A 58 2.60 2.59 7.84
N PRO A 59 1.69 1.61 8.02
CA PRO A 59 1.62 0.46 7.13
C PRO A 59 1.34 0.84 5.68
N VAL A 60 0.42 1.77 5.43
CA VAL A 60 0.09 2.22 4.06
C VAL A 60 1.30 2.88 3.39
N ALA A 61 2.05 3.72 4.12
CA ALA A 61 3.29 4.33 3.63
C ALA A 61 4.34 3.27 3.24
N ARG A 62 4.55 2.25 4.09
CA ARG A 62 5.48 1.15 3.79
C ARG A 62 5.03 0.34 2.57
N MET A 63 3.74 0.06 2.44
CA MET A 63 3.21 -0.65 1.28
C MET A 63 3.42 0.14 0.00
N SER A 64 3.25 1.47 0.03
CA SER A 64 3.53 2.32 -1.14
C SER A 64 4.97 2.18 -1.62
N ILE A 65 5.93 2.28 -0.69
CA ILE A 65 7.37 2.15 -0.98
C ILE A 65 7.68 0.78 -1.59
N LEU A 66 7.17 -0.30 -0.98
CA LEU A 66 7.39 -1.66 -1.46
C LEU A 66 6.82 -1.88 -2.87
N VAL A 67 5.61 -1.37 -3.13
CA VAL A 67 4.99 -1.47 -4.45
C VAL A 67 5.80 -0.71 -5.50
N TYR A 68 6.30 0.49 -5.18
CA TYR A 68 7.15 1.24 -6.12
C TYR A 68 8.49 0.57 -6.37
N ILE A 69 9.13 -0.02 -5.34
CA ILE A 69 10.37 -0.78 -5.53
C ILE A 69 10.13 -1.98 -6.45
N ALA A 70 9.08 -2.76 -6.21
CA ALA A 70 8.72 -3.90 -7.05
C ALA A 70 8.40 -3.47 -8.49
N THR A 71 7.70 -2.34 -8.64
CA THR A 71 7.36 -1.73 -9.91
C THR A 71 8.62 -1.29 -10.66
N ALA A 72 9.56 -0.63 -9.99
CA ALA A 72 10.84 -0.21 -10.56
C ALA A 72 11.70 -1.41 -11.01
N ILE A 73 11.73 -2.49 -10.23
CA ILE A 73 12.42 -3.74 -10.62
C ILE A 73 11.77 -4.33 -11.88
N ASN A 74 10.43 -4.37 -11.96
CA ASN A 74 9.73 -4.85 -13.15
C ASN A 74 10.02 -3.99 -14.39
N THR A 75 10.06 -2.66 -14.25
CA THR A 75 10.45 -1.77 -15.35
C THR A 75 11.88 -2.03 -15.80
N PHE A 76 12.80 -2.21 -14.86
CA PHE A 76 14.19 -2.51 -15.15
C PHE A 76 14.30 -3.85 -15.90
N LEU A 77 13.68 -4.92 -15.40
CA LEU A 77 13.66 -6.22 -16.08
C LEU A 77 13.02 -6.16 -17.46
N PHE A 78 11.99 -5.33 -17.66
CA PHE A 78 11.41 -5.08 -18.97
C PHE A 78 12.42 -4.43 -19.93
N LEU A 79 13.24 -3.49 -19.47
CA LEU A 79 14.27 -2.86 -20.30
C LEU A 79 15.30 -3.88 -20.80
N LEU A 80 15.68 -4.85 -19.96
CA LEU A 80 16.65 -5.90 -20.30
C LEU A 80 16.05 -6.98 -21.20
N THR A 81 14.85 -7.48 -20.85
CA THR A 81 14.28 -8.67 -21.48
C THR A 81 13.29 -8.35 -22.61
N LYS A 82 12.75 -7.14 -22.65
CA LYS A 82 11.64 -6.69 -23.53
C LYS A 82 10.42 -7.63 -23.49
N HIS A 83 10.28 -8.43 -22.43
CA HIS A 83 9.25 -9.45 -22.35
C HIS A 83 7.89 -8.82 -21.98
N PRO A 84 6.80 -9.10 -22.71
CA PRO A 84 5.51 -8.41 -22.55
C PRO A 84 4.84 -8.64 -21.19
N LEU A 85 5.21 -9.71 -20.48
CA LEU A 85 4.70 -9.95 -19.12
C LEU A 85 5.12 -8.85 -18.13
N PHE A 86 6.36 -8.35 -18.21
CA PHE A 86 6.83 -7.29 -17.32
C PHE A 86 6.14 -5.96 -17.61
N LEU A 87 5.81 -5.68 -18.87
CA LEU A 87 5.04 -4.50 -19.27
C LEU A 87 3.65 -4.49 -18.62
N ARG A 88 2.95 -5.64 -18.64
CA ARG A 88 1.64 -5.77 -18.01
C ARG A 88 1.72 -5.66 -16.48
N SER A 89 2.72 -6.30 -15.87
CA SER A 89 2.93 -6.25 -14.41
C SER A 89 3.24 -4.83 -13.92
N PHE A 90 4.15 -4.11 -14.59
CA PHE A 90 4.50 -2.72 -14.23
C PHE A 90 3.30 -1.77 -14.33
N GLY A 91 2.47 -1.89 -15.37
CA GLY A 91 1.27 -1.04 -15.52
C GLY A 91 0.34 -1.15 -14.30
N THR A 92 -0.01 -2.39 -13.91
CA THR A 92 -0.85 -2.63 -12.73
C THR A 92 -0.18 -2.24 -11.40
N GLY A 93 1.15 -2.40 -11.31
CA GLY A 93 1.92 -2.01 -10.13
C GLY A 93 1.94 -0.50 -9.91
N THR A 94 2.05 0.27 -11.00
CA THR A 94 2.09 1.75 -10.95
C THR A 94 0.77 2.33 -10.44
N GLU A 95 -0.36 1.84 -10.94
CA GLU A 95 -1.69 2.26 -10.47
C GLU A 95 -1.86 1.95 -8.97
N MET A 96 -1.49 0.72 -8.55
CA MET A 96 -1.58 0.32 -7.15
C MET A 96 -0.68 1.15 -6.22
N GLY A 97 0.52 1.52 -6.69
CA GLY A 97 1.44 2.43 -5.98
C GLY A 97 0.88 3.84 -5.86
N ALA A 98 0.26 4.35 -6.93
CA ALA A 98 -0.36 5.68 -6.94
C ALA A 98 -1.52 5.78 -5.94
N PHE A 99 -2.40 4.77 -5.88
CA PHE A 99 -3.45 4.72 -4.86
C PHE A 99 -2.90 4.70 -3.44
N SER A 100 -1.89 3.85 -3.19
CA SER A 100 -1.26 3.75 -1.86
C SER A 100 -0.64 5.08 -1.44
N THR A 101 0.02 5.78 -2.37
CA THR A 101 0.59 7.12 -2.13
C THR A 101 -0.47 8.15 -1.82
N LEU A 102 -1.56 8.18 -2.58
CA LEU A 102 -2.68 9.08 -2.31
C LEU A 102 -3.23 8.87 -0.90
N PHE A 103 -3.43 7.61 -0.50
CA PHE A 103 -3.87 7.29 0.86
C PHE A 103 -2.85 7.74 1.92
N THR A 104 -1.55 7.56 1.69
CA THR A 104 -0.49 8.06 2.58
C THR A 104 -0.54 9.59 2.72
N LEU A 105 -0.70 10.32 1.62
CA LEU A 105 -0.78 11.79 1.64
C LEU A 105 -2.00 12.27 2.42
N VAL A 106 -3.16 11.67 2.16
CA VAL A 106 -4.42 12.01 2.83
C VAL A 106 -4.32 11.73 4.34
N THR A 107 -3.91 10.52 4.72
CA THR A 107 -3.78 10.13 6.13
C THR A 107 -2.66 10.90 6.86
N GLY A 108 -1.57 11.24 6.16
CA GLY A 108 -0.50 12.08 6.68
C GLY A 108 -0.97 13.51 6.97
N GLY A 109 -1.74 14.10 6.05
CA GLY A 109 -2.34 15.40 6.26
C GLY A 109 -3.31 15.42 7.45
N PHE A 110 -4.12 14.37 7.62
CA PHE A 110 -5.02 14.26 8.78
C PHE A 110 -4.28 14.22 10.12
N ARG A 111 -3.05 13.69 10.16
CA ARG A 111 -2.19 13.76 11.36
C ARG A 111 -1.61 15.16 11.58
N GLY A 112 -1.37 15.92 10.51
CA GLY A 112 -0.84 17.28 10.60
C GLY A 112 -1.79 18.26 11.31
N ARG A 113 -3.09 18.20 11.02
CA ARG A 113 -4.09 19.12 11.59
C ARG A 113 -4.10 19.19 13.13
N PRO A 114 -4.14 18.07 13.88
CA PRO A 114 -4.12 18.14 15.34
C PRO A 114 -2.76 18.48 15.94
N MET A 115 -1.65 18.14 15.27
CA MET A 115 -0.31 18.41 15.81
C MET A 115 0.17 19.84 15.53
N TRP A 116 -0.18 20.40 14.37
CA TRP A 116 0.35 21.67 13.87
C TRP A 116 -0.74 22.69 13.51
N GLY A 117 -2.02 22.38 13.72
CA GLY A 117 -3.15 23.25 13.37
C GLY A 117 -3.52 23.25 11.87
N THR A 118 -2.68 22.68 11.01
CA THR A 118 -2.84 22.68 9.55
C THR A 118 -2.54 21.31 8.95
N PHE A 119 -3.21 20.94 7.85
CA PHE A 119 -3.00 19.63 7.21
C PHE A 119 -1.60 19.48 6.61
N TRP A 120 -1.06 20.55 6.04
CA TRP A 120 0.25 20.59 5.41
C TRP A 120 0.91 21.91 5.77
N VAL A 121 2.11 21.84 6.31
CA VAL A 121 2.93 23.01 6.62
C VAL A 121 4.37 22.71 6.24
N TRP A 122 5.00 23.66 5.55
CA TRP A 122 6.37 23.55 5.06
C TRP A 122 7.31 24.50 5.82
N ASP A 123 7.06 24.70 7.12
CA ASP A 123 7.89 25.59 7.94
C ASP A 123 9.34 25.12 7.99
N ALA A 124 10.27 26.07 7.94
CA ALA A 124 11.72 25.82 8.01
C ALA A 124 12.14 25.03 9.28
N ARG A 125 11.40 25.15 10.38
CA ARG A 125 11.64 24.37 11.61
C ARG A 125 11.39 22.86 11.46
N LEU A 126 10.53 22.48 10.52
CA LEU A 126 10.19 21.07 10.25
C LEU A 126 11.06 20.47 9.13
N THR A 127 11.70 21.30 8.31
CA THR A 127 12.51 20.88 7.16
C THR A 127 14.01 21.11 7.33
N SER A 128 14.44 21.93 8.29
CA SER A 128 15.86 22.15 8.58
C SER A 128 16.39 21.20 9.66
N VAL A 129 17.55 20.60 9.41
CA VAL A 129 18.40 19.96 10.43
C VAL A 129 19.27 21.04 11.06
N LYS A 130 18.69 22.18 11.45
CA LYS A 130 19.46 23.20 12.15
C LYS A 130 19.53 22.80 13.61
N PRO A 131 20.73 22.56 14.19
CA PRO A 131 20.85 22.46 15.62
C PRO A 131 20.42 23.80 16.21
N ILE A 132 19.59 23.74 17.24
CA ILE A 132 19.47 24.82 18.21
C ILE A 132 20.79 24.93 18.97
#